data_AF-A0A2T4I9P9-F1
#
_entry.id   AF-A0A2T4I9P9-F1
#
_cell.length_a   1.000
_cell.length_b   1.000
_cell.length_c   1.000
_cell.angle_alpha   90.00
_cell.angle_beta   90.00
_cell.angle_gamma   90.00
#
_symmetry.space_group_name_H-M   'P 1'
#
loop_
_entity.id
_entity.type
_entity.pdbx_description
1 polymer ?
#
loop_
_entity_poly.entity_id
_entity_poly.type
_entity_poly.pdbx_seq_one_letter_code
_entity_poly.pdbx_strand_id
1 'polypeptide(L)'
;MKKLLTILGSVGLVATTSAAVIACGDKSQQKAPADNKDNNTTEESKKEEKDEKKKEPDYSKVDKQSIGNFQPNSKNSIQQGDIKKKLSSLLGVHESELSKLNVDYTKNSGEVTVTKFNKTLTFTFTSLLELGEFEFKNNTVSLGDIKKKISNILKIDEKYLYELKADGTKNLGSVKSSVFLGTMEFKFTEKK
;
A
#
# COMPACT_ATOMS: atom_id res chain seq x y z
N MET A 1 30.36 -0.06 40.08
CA MET A 1 29.87 1.01 40.98
C MET A 1 28.45 1.40 40.59
N LYS A 2 27.56 1.37 41.59
CA LYS A 2 26.26 2.06 41.78
C LYS A 2 25.69 2.83 40.56
N LYS A 3 24.54 2.38 40.04
CA LYS A 3 23.16 2.91 40.25
C LYS A 3 22.88 4.24 39.56
N LEU A 4 21.84 4.26 38.70
CA LEU A 4 20.63 5.05 38.93
C LEU A 4 19.52 4.65 37.95
N LEU A 5 18.46 4.09 38.52
CA LEU A 5 17.14 4.01 37.90
C LEU A 5 16.60 5.42 37.67
N THR A 6 15.91 5.65 36.56
CA THR A 6 14.86 6.68 36.50
C THR A 6 13.67 6.09 35.77
N ILE A 7 12.81 5.49 36.57
CA ILE A 7 11.40 5.26 36.27
C ILE A 7 10.72 6.62 36.45
N LEU A 8 10.13 7.15 35.38
CA LEU A 8 9.11 8.20 35.40
C LEU A 8 8.30 7.93 34.11
N GLY A 9 7.04 7.53 34.11
CA GLY A 9 5.99 7.74 35.09
C GLY A 9 4.91 8.59 34.44
N SER A 10 4.06 7.98 33.61
CA SER A 10 2.80 8.59 33.16
C SER A 10 1.89 7.51 32.57
N VAL A 11 1.22 6.81 33.48
CA VAL A 11 -0.02 6.08 33.21
C VAL A 11 -1.10 7.14 32.99
N GLY A 12 -1.43 7.43 31.74
CA GLY A 12 -2.57 8.28 31.39
C GLY A 12 -3.86 7.50 31.60
N LEU A 13 -4.71 8.01 32.51
CA LEU A 13 -6.02 7.46 32.86
C LEU A 13 -6.90 7.18 31.63
N VAL A 14 -7.48 5.98 31.59
CA VAL A 14 -8.64 5.64 30.76
C VAL A 14 -9.87 6.25 31.42
N ALA A 15 -10.44 7.30 30.82
CA ALA A 15 -11.76 7.81 31.18
C ALA A 15 -12.80 7.14 30.28
N THR A 16 -13.37 6.04 30.78
CA THR A 16 -14.62 5.46 30.28
C THR A 16 -15.78 6.38 30.65
N THR A 17 -16.34 7.09 29.69
CA THR A 17 -17.68 7.66 29.84
C THR A 17 -18.63 6.98 28.88
N SER A 18 -19.22 5.87 29.37
CA SER A 18 -20.41 5.27 28.78
C SER A 18 -21.60 6.16 29.11
N ALA A 19 -22.07 6.95 28.15
CA ALA A 19 -23.40 7.56 28.23
C ALA A 19 -24.34 6.75 27.33
N ALA A 20 -25.01 5.76 27.92
CA ALA A 20 -26.25 5.25 27.38
C ALA A 20 -27.36 6.21 27.79
N VAL A 21 -28.04 6.82 26.81
CA VAL A 21 -29.34 7.45 27.05
C VAL A 21 -30.34 6.73 26.16
N ILE A 22 -31.00 5.75 26.77
CA ILE A 22 -32.27 5.22 26.31
C ILE A 22 -33.31 6.27 26.71
N ALA A 23 -33.83 7.01 25.74
CA ALA A 23 -35.08 7.72 25.91
C ALA A 23 -36.17 6.93 25.21
N CYS A 24 -36.82 6.05 25.97
CA CYS A 24 -38.19 5.64 25.70
C CYS A 24 -39.05 6.92 25.73
N GLY A 25 -39.33 7.50 24.57
CA GLY A 25 -40.40 8.46 24.39
C GLY A 25 -41.73 7.72 24.39
N ASP A 26 -42.31 7.60 25.58
CA ASP A 26 -43.60 7.00 25.85
C ASP A 26 -44.75 7.77 25.16
N LYS A 27 -45.63 6.98 24.53
CA LYS A 27 -47.08 7.18 24.27
C LYS A 27 -47.63 8.61 24.13
N SER A 28 -48.23 8.88 22.96
CA SER A 28 -49.46 9.67 22.87
C SER A 28 -50.55 8.93 22.06
N GLN A 29 -51.56 8.47 22.81
CA GLN A 29 -53.02 8.50 22.56
C GLN A 29 -53.60 8.04 21.20
N GLN A 30 -53.92 6.75 21.14
CA GLN A 30 -55.28 6.18 20.99
C GLN A 30 -56.40 7.04 20.36
N LYS A 31 -56.85 6.70 19.13
CA LYS A 31 -58.22 6.23 18.76
C LYS A 31 -58.52 6.45 17.26
N ALA A 32 -58.84 5.37 16.56
CA ALA A 32 -59.63 5.37 15.31
C ALA A 32 -61.14 5.53 15.64
N PRO A 33 -62.05 5.77 14.66
CA PRO A 33 -62.41 4.73 13.69
C PRO A 33 -62.82 5.16 12.26
N ALA A 34 -62.71 4.15 11.38
CA ALA A 34 -63.60 3.77 10.26
C ALA A 34 -63.51 4.42 8.86
N ASP A 35 -63.37 3.49 7.91
CA ASP A 35 -63.88 3.40 6.53
C ASP A 35 -63.28 4.28 5.41
N ASN A 36 -62.45 3.65 4.56
CA ASN A 36 -62.95 3.15 3.27
C ASN A 36 -61.99 2.14 2.62
N LYS A 37 -62.61 1.15 1.97
CA LYS A 37 -62.04 0.07 1.16
C LYS A 37 -61.10 0.59 0.06
N ASP A 38 -59.99 -0.10 -0.17
CA ASP A 38 -59.86 -0.88 -1.41
C ASP A 38 -58.76 -1.95 -1.32
N ASN A 39 -59.13 -3.15 -1.75
CA ASN A 39 -58.28 -4.33 -1.92
C ASN A 39 -57.58 -4.25 -3.28
N ASN A 40 -56.26 -4.45 -3.34
CA ASN A 40 -55.68 -5.52 -4.16
C ASN A 40 -54.16 -5.71 -3.94
N THR A 41 -53.83 -6.80 -3.25
CA THR A 41 -52.98 -7.90 -3.73
C THR A 41 -51.59 -7.60 -4.32
N THR A 42 -50.58 -7.89 -3.50
CA THR A 42 -49.41 -8.75 -3.79
C THR A 42 -48.71 -8.60 -5.14
N GLU A 43 -47.48 -8.09 -5.12
CA GLU A 43 -46.40 -8.75 -5.84
C GLU A 43 -45.07 -8.62 -5.11
N GLU A 44 -44.69 -9.78 -4.58
CA GLU A 44 -43.44 -10.15 -3.97
C GLU A 44 -42.29 -9.83 -4.94
N SER A 45 -41.66 -8.66 -4.76
CA SER A 45 -40.38 -8.38 -5.41
C SER A 45 -39.31 -9.22 -4.72
N LYS A 46 -39.27 -10.52 -5.04
CA LYS A 46 -38.09 -11.36 -4.92
C LYS A 46 -37.01 -10.69 -5.75
N LYS A 47 -36.27 -9.81 -5.07
CA LYS A 47 -34.95 -9.39 -5.50
C LYS A 47 -34.14 -10.68 -5.49
N GLU A 48 -34.03 -11.29 -6.66
CA GLU A 48 -33.07 -12.35 -6.92
C GLU A 48 -31.72 -11.81 -6.45
N GLU A 49 -31.32 -12.21 -5.23
CA GLU A 49 -29.92 -12.25 -4.85
C GLU A 49 -29.30 -13.20 -5.88
N LYS A 50 -28.83 -12.59 -6.96
CA LYS A 50 -27.87 -13.20 -7.86
C LYS A 50 -26.73 -13.58 -6.94
N ASP A 51 -26.72 -14.85 -6.58
CA ASP A 51 -25.69 -15.51 -5.81
C ASP A 51 -24.42 -15.41 -6.67
N GLU A 52 -23.77 -14.24 -6.60
CA GLU A 52 -22.42 -14.04 -7.07
C GLU A 52 -21.61 -15.01 -6.25
N LYS A 53 -21.42 -16.23 -6.79
CA LYS A 53 -20.40 -17.17 -6.35
C LYS A 53 -19.15 -16.34 -6.08
N LYS A 54 -18.90 -16.10 -4.79
CA LYS A 54 -17.77 -15.30 -4.31
C LYS A 54 -16.53 -15.99 -4.86
N LYS A 55 -15.98 -15.46 -5.95
CA LYS A 55 -14.72 -15.95 -6.48
C LYS A 55 -13.69 -15.64 -5.41
N GLU A 56 -13.18 -16.67 -4.77
CA GLU A 56 -12.16 -16.50 -3.75
C GLU A 56 -10.91 -15.89 -4.42
N PRO A 57 -10.26 -14.89 -3.79
CA PRO A 57 -9.06 -14.28 -4.33
C PRO A 57 -7.95 -15.33 -4.50
N ASP A 58 -7.20 -15.19 -5.59
CA ASP A 58 -6.00 -16.01 -5.79
C ASP A 58 -4.85 -15.49 -4.93
N TYR A 59 -4.71 -16.08 -3.74
CA TYR A 59 -3.65 -15.70 -2.80
C TYR A 59 -2.24 -16.13 -3.26
N SER A 60 -2.13 -17.05 -4.22
CA SER A 60 -0.84 -17.62 -4.63
C SER A 60 0.12 -16.59 -5.25
N LYS A 61 -0.42 -15.47 -5.73
CA LYS A 61 0.33 -14.36 -6.31
C LYS A 61 0.85 -13.36 -5.29
N VAL A 62 0.42 -13.45 -4.03
CA VAL A 62 0.76 -12.48 -2.98
C VAL A 62 1.42 -13.18 -1.80
N ASP A 63 0.80 -14.22 -1.24
CA ASP A 63 1.27 -14.77 0.04
C ASP A 63 2.66 -15.39 -0.10
N LYS A 64 3.59 -14.83 0.67
CA LYS A 64 5.03 -15.16 0.66
C LYS A 64 5.67 -14.98 -0.72
N GLN A 65 5.08 -14.17 -1.59
CA GLN A 65 5.60 -13.86 -2.92
C GLN A 65 6.13 -12.44 -3.01
N SER A 66 6.97 -12.21 -4.03
CA SER A 66 7.31 -10.85 -4.44
C SER A 66 6.20 -10.28 -5.30
N ILE A 67 5.69 -9.10 -4.93
CA ILE A 67 4.62 -8.41 -5.68
C ILE A 67 5.18 -7.48 -6.78
N GLY A 68 6.50 -7.52 -7.00
CA GLY A 68 7.20 -6.82 -8.07
C GLY A 68 8.04 -5.64 -7.60
N ASN A 69 8.37 -4.77 -8.55
CA ASN A 69 9.19 -3.59 -8.34
C ASN A 69 8.32 -2.34 -8.16
N PHE A 70 8.64 -1.51 -7.17
CA PHE A 70 8.05 -0.19 -7.00
C PHE A 70 9.10 0.88 -7.24
N GLN A 71 8.78 1.83 -8.11
CA GLN A 71 9.71 2.88 -8.48
C GLN A 71 9.83 3.89 -7.33
N PRO A 72 11.03 4.11 -6.77
CA PRO A 72 11.19 5.10 -5.72
C PRO A 72 11.03 6.51 -6.30
N ASN A 73 10.46 7.41 -5.49
CA ASN A 73 10.34 8.82 -5.84
C ASN A 73 11.64 9.60 -5.57
N SER A 74 11.63 10.91 -5.80
CA SER A 74 12.78 11.80 -5.58
C SER A 74 13.27 11.90 -4.13
N LYS A 75 12.49 11.38 -3.17
CA LYS A 75 12.87 11.26 -1.76
C LYS A 75 13.35 9.86 -1.40
N ASN A 76 13.62 9.01 -2.40
CA ASN A 76 13.97 7.60 -2.22
C ASN A 76 12.94 6.83 -1.40
N SER A 77 11.66 7.02 -1.73
CA SER A 77 10.53 6.43 -0.99
C SER A 77 9.47 5.87 -1.95
N ILE A 78 8.79 4.82 -1.50
CA ILE A 78 7.66 4.19 -2.19
C ILE A 78 6.37 4.58 -1.47
N GLN A 79 5.34 4.92 -2.24
CA GLN A 79 4.04 5.23 -1.67
C GLN A 79 3.28 3.94 -1.31
N GLN A 80 2.79 3.88 -0.07
CA GLN A 80 2.01 2.75 0.41
C GLN A 80 0.72 2.54 -0.41
N GLY A 81 0.15 3.62 -0.96
CA GLY A 81 -0.99 3.54 -1.88
C GLY A 81 -0.70 2.77 -3.16
N ASP A 82 0.51 2.86 -3.71
CA ASP A 82 0.89 2.12 -4.91
C ASP A 82 1.04 0.63 -4.61
N ILE A 83 1.59 0.29 -3.43
CA ILE A 83 1.61 -1.09 -2.92
C ILE A 83 0.18 -1.63 -2.79
N LYS A 84 -0.72 -0.85 -2.19
CA LYS A 84 -2.12 -1.23 -2.00
C LYS A 84 -2.85 -1.49 -3.32
N LYS A 85 -2.65 -0.61 -4.31
CA LYS A 85 -3.16 -0.77 -5.69
C LYS A 85 -2.63 -2.03 -6.36
N LYS A 86 -1.34 -2.33 -6.19
CA LYS A 86 -0.74 -3.54 -6.77
C LYS A 86 -1.32 -4.80 -6.15
N LEU A 87 -1.47 -4.82 -4.83
CA LEU A 87 -2.08 -5.94 -4.09
C LEU A 87 -3.54 -6.17 -4.51
N SER A 88 -4.34 -5.11 -4.61
CA SER A 88 -5.75 -5.22 -5.03
C SER A 88 -5.88 -5.79 -6.43
N SER A 89 -5.02 -5.34 -7.36
CA SER A 89 -4.94 -5.87 -8.72
C SER A 89 -4.53 -7.34 -8.78
N LEU A 90 -3.52 -7.75 -8.00
CA LEU A 90 -3.05 -9.15 -7.96
C LEU A 90 -4.10 -10.11 -7.40
N LEU A 91 -4.84 -9.66 -6.38
CA LEU A 91 -5.88 -10.44 -5.71
C LEU A 91 -7.23 -10.39 -6.42
N GLY A 92 -7.45 -9.41 -7.30
CA GLY A 92 -8.74 -9.18 -7.94
C GLY A 92 -9.83 -8.71 -6.97
N VAL A 93 -9.45 -7.90 -5.98
CA VAL A 93 -10.36 -7.33 -4.96
C VAL A 93 -10.33 -5.80 -5.01
N HIS A 94 -11.32 -5.14 -4.42
CA HIS A 94 -11.27 -3.68 -4.30
C HIS A 94 -10.28 -3.23 -3.20
N GLU A 95 -9.66 -2.06 -3.34
CA GLU A 95 -8.70 -1.56 -2.33
C GLU A 95 -9.33 -1.38 -0.93
N SER A 96 -10.64 -1.11 -0.84
CA SER A 96 -11.34 -1.02 0.45
C SER A 96 -11.44 -2.37 1.18
N GLU A 97 -11.28 -3.48 0.46
CA GLU A 97 -11.25 -4.83 1.04
C GLU A 97 -9.87 -5.17 1.61
N LEU A 98 -8.88 -4.31 1.41
CA LEU A 98 -7.54 -4.43 1.99
C LEU A 98 -7.41 -3.50 3.20
N SER A 99 -7.14 -4.11 4.35
CA SER A 99 -6.94 -3.43 5.64
C SER A 99 -5.62 -3.84 6.27
N LYS A 100 -5.21 -3.11 7.32
CA LYS A 100 -3.99 -3.41 8.10
C LYS A 100 -2.73 -3.58 7.25
N LEU A 101 -2.61 -2.80 6.18
CA LEU A 101 -1.40 -2.79 5.37
C LEU A 101 -0.25 -2.24 6.21
N ASN A 102 0.74 -3.07 6.47
CA ASN A 102 1.94 -2.73 7.23
C ASN A 102 3.16 -3.09 6.38
N VAL A 103 4.10 -2.15 6.24
CA VAL A 103 5.22 -2.25 5.30
C VAL A 103 6.53 -1.96 6.03
N ASP A 104 7.45 -2.90 5.97
CA ASP A 104 8.84 -2.77 6.41
C ASP A 104 9.71 -2.41 5.18
N TYR A 105 9.98 -1.11 5.01
CA TYR A 105 10.82 -0.60 3.92
C TYR A 105 12.31 -0.94 4.08
N THR A 106 12.75 -1.38 5.25
CA THR A 106 14.14 -1.82 5.45
C THR A 106 14.35 -3.20 4.84
N LYS A 107 13.33 -4.07 4.95
CA LYS A 107 13.34 -5.43 4.41
C LYS A 107 12.64 -5.57 3.07
N ASN A 108 12.03 -4.49 2.58
CA ASN A 108 11.12 -4.49 1.43
C ASN A 108 10.07 -5.60 1.53
N SER A 109 9.40 -5.67 2.68
CA SER A 109 8.37 -6.66 2.95
C SER A 109 7.15 -6.02 3.59
N GLY A 110 6.05 -6.77 3.65
CA GLY A 110 4.85 -6.29 4.30
C GLY A 110 3.81 -7.37 4.52
N GLU A 111 2.72 -6.95 5.14
CA GLU A 111 1.54 -7.76 5.40
C GLU A 111 0.27 -6.95 5.09
N VAL A 112 -0.77 -7.65 4.67
CA VAL A 112 -2.08 -7.05 4.40
C VAL A 112 -3.19 -8.04 4.76
N THR A 113 -4.30 -7.54 5.29
CA THR A 113 -5.49 -8.35 5.57
C THR A 113 -6.57 -8.10 4.53
N VAL A 114 -7.02 -9.18 3.88
CA VAL A 114 -8.23 -9.17 3.04
C VAL A 114 -9.45 -9.33 3.95
N THR A 115 -10.16 -8.23 4.18
CA THR A 115 -11.20 -8.12 5.23
C THR A 115 -12.35 -9.09 5.00
N LYS A 116 -12.80 -9.24 3.74
CA LYS A 116 -13.93 -10.11 3.37
C LYS A 116 -13.72 -11.58 3.76
N PHE A 117 -12.46 -12.02 3.82
CA PHE A 117 -12.09 -13.41 4.12
C PHE A 117 -11.30 -13.54 5.43
N ASN A 118 -11.12 -12.44 6.17
CA ASN A 118 -10.30 -12.35 7.38
C ASN A 118 -8.94 -13.05 7.24
N LYS A 119 -8.31 -12.91 6.06
CA LYS A 119 -7.06 -13.58 5.72
C LYS A 119 -5.93 -12.55 5.66
N THR A 120 -4.88 -12.78 6.45
CA THR A 120 -3.64 -12.01 6.36
C THR A 120 -2.65 -12.70 5.42
N LEU A 121 -2.06 -11.92 4.53
CA LEU A 121 -1.07 -12.34 3.55
C LEU A 121 0.21 -11.58 3.81
N THR A 122 1.35 -12.23 3.61
CA THR A 122 2.67 -11.61 3.68
C THR A 122 3.26 -11.47 2.29
N PHE A 123 4.08 -10.47 2.04
CA PHE A 123 4.69 -10.27 0.72
C PHE A 123 6.05 -9.58 0.81
N THR A 124 6.81 -9.66 -0.28
CA THR A 124 8.04 -8.89 -0.49
C THR A 124 7.95 -8.04 -1.75
N PHE A 125 8.86 -7.10 -1.93
CA PHE A 125 8.97 -6.30 -3.16
C PHE A 125 10.40 -5.83 -3.39
N THR A 126 10.64 -5.18 -4.53
CA THR A 126 11.91 -4.49 -4.81
C THR A 126 11.69 -2.99 -4.99
N SER A 127 12.74 -2.21 -4.75
CA SER A 127 12.74 -0.74 -4.90
C SER A 127 13.88 -0.29 -5.82
N LEU A 128 13.80 -0.67 -7.10
CA LEU A 128 14.78 -0.30 -8.12
C LEU A 128 14.24 0.83 -8.99
N LEU A 129 15.00 1.91 -9.12
CA LEU A 129 14.73 2.95 -10.10
C LEU A 129 15.01 2.40 -11.51
N GLU A 130 14.00 2.33 -12.37
CA GLU A 130 14.16 1.86 -13.74
C GLU A 130 14.63 3.01 -14.63
N LEU A 131 15.83 2.90 -15.18
CA LEU A 131 16.43 3.93 -16.02
C LEU A 131 16.16 3.74 -17.51
N GLY A 132 15.72 2.55 -17.91
CA GLY A 132 15.53 2.17 -19.31
C GLY A 132 16.85 1.77 -19.99
N GLU A 133 16.92 1.99 -21.29
CA GLU A 133 18.00 1.52 -22.16
C GLU A 133 19.17 2.50 -22.26
N PHE A 134 20.39 1.96 -22.36
CA PHE A 134 21.62 2.70 -22.56
C PHE A 134 22.48 2.06 -23.65
N GLU A 135 23.34 2.86 -24.26
CA GLU A 135 24.38 2.38 -25.16
C GLU A 135 25.57 1.86 -24.35
N PHE A 136 26.09 0.70 -24.74
CA PHE A 136 27.21 0.04 -24.09
C PHE A 136 28.43 0.09 -25.00
N LYS A 137 29.59 0.25 -24.40
CA LYS A 137 30.89 0.11 -25.06
C LYS A 137 31.72 -0.87 -24.26
N ASN A 138 31.99 -2.05 -24.82
CA ASN A 138 32.71 -3.13 -24.14
C ASN A 138 32.13 -3.43 -22.74
N ASN A 139 30.83 -3.69 -22.65
CA ASN A 139 30.09 -3.95 -21.42
C ASN A 139 30.13 -2.81 -20.38
N THR A 140 30.57 -1.62 -20.79
CA THR A 140 30.63 -0.43 -19.94
C THR A 140 29.58 0.57 -20.37
N VAL A 141 28.89 1.14 -19.40
CA VAL A 141 27.88 2.18 -19.57
C VAL A 141 28.43 3.52 -19.08
N SER A 142 28.06 4.60 -19.76
CA SER A 142 28.46 5.96 -19.39
C SER A 142 27.81 6.39 -18.08
N LEU A 143 28.61 6.60 -17.03
CA LEU A 143 28.13 7.12 -15.75
C LEU A 143 27.51 8.52 -15.88
N GLY A 144 28.03 9.36 -16.79
CA GLY A 144 27.47 10.67 -17.06
C GLY A 144 26.05 10.60 -17.62
N ASP A 145 25.79 9.65 -18.52
CA ASP A 145 24.45 9.47 -19.10
C ASP A 145 23.48 8.84 -18.11
N ILE A 146 23.95 7.90 -17.29
CA ILE A 146 23.17 7.38 -16.15
C ILE A 146 22.80 8.53 -15.21
N LYS A 147 23.76 9.38 -14.85
CA LYS A 147 23.53 10.51 -13.94
C LYS A 147 22.48 11.48 -14.47
N LYS A 148 22.58 11.86 -15.76
CA LYS A 148 21.57 12.66 -16.47
C LYS A 148 20.19 12.00 -16.44
N LYS A 149 20.13 10.68 -16.68
CA LYS A 149 18.86 9.95 -16.70
C LYS A 149 18.19 9.93 -15.32
N ILE A 150 18.96 9.67 -14.26
CA ILE A 150 18.48 9.73 -12.87
C ILE A 150 17.96 11.13 -12.55
N SER A 151 18.75 12.18 -12.86
CA SER A 151 18.37 13.58 -12.69
C SER A 151 17.04 13.91 -13.36
N ASN A 152 16.86 13.48 -14.62
CA ASN A 152 15.63 13.71 -15.38
C ASN A 152 14.41 12.98 -14.78
N ILE A 153 14.56 11.70 -14.41
CA ILE A 153 13.45 10.90 -13.85
C ILE A 153 13.02 11.46 -12.49
N LEU A 154 13.98 11.78 -11.62
CA LEU A 154 13.72 12.24 -10.27
C LEU A 154 13.47 13.75 -10.18
N LYS A 155 13.76 14.50 -11.24
CA LYS A 155 13.75 15.97 -11.27
C LYS A 155 14.67 16.57 -10.20
N ILE A 156 15.87 15.99 -10.07
CA ILE A 156 16.92 16.40 -9.11
C ILE A 156 18.14 16.84 -9.92
N ASP A 157 18.67 18.02 -9.65
CA ASP A 157 19.90 18.51 -10.27
C ASP A 157 21.08 17.52 -10.03
N GLU A 158 21.82 17.21 -11.10
CA GLU A 158 22.94 16.27 -11.09
C GLU A 158 23.99 16.60 -10.03
N LYS A 159 24.18 17.87 -9.65
CA LYS A 159 25.14 18.25 -8.62
C LYS A 159 24.82 17.64 -7.25
N TYR A 160 23.56 17.28 -7.01
CA TYR A 160 23.13 16.63 -5.77
C TYR A 160 23.28 15.12 -5.81
N LEU A 161 23.63 14.52 -6.95
CA LEU A 161 23.85 13.09 -7.09
C LEU A 161 25.35 12.78 -6.93
N TYR A 162 25.68 11.92 -5.97
CA TYR A 162 27.05 11.53 -5.64
C TYR A 162 27.15 10.03 -5.35
N GLU A 163 28.38 9.52 -5.25
CA GLU A 163 28.66 8.08 -5.06
C GLU A 163 27.96 7.18 -6.10
N LEU A 164 27.80 7.68 -7.34
CA LEU A 164 27.19 6.92 -8.43
C LEU A 164 28.09 5.73 -8.82
N LYS A 165 27.52 4.53 -8.79
CA LYS A 165 28.15 3.28 -9.22
C LYS A 165 27.24 2.56 -10.20
N ALA A 166 27.81 2.00 -11.26
CA ALA A 166 27.09 1.16 -12.20
C ALA A 166 27.92 -0.08 -12.54
N ASP A 167 27.26 -1.23 -12.59
CA ASP A 167 27.79 -2.51 -13.02
C ASP A 167 27.10 -2.88 -14.34
N GLY A 168 27.80 -2.66 -15.46
CA GLY A 168 27.30 -2.98 -16.80
C GLY A 168 27.20 -4.49 -17.07
N THR A 169 27.75 -5.36 -16.23
CA THR A 169 27.54 -6.81 -16.38
C THR A 169 26.21 -7.27 -15.77
N LYS A 170 25.79 -6.61 -14.69
CA LYS A 170 24.52 -6.88 -14.00
C LYS A 170 23.39 -5.95 -14.42
N ASN A 171 23.71 -4.89 -15.15
CA ASN A 171 22.83 -3.79 -15.48
C ASN A 171 22.15 -3.17 -14.24
N LEU A 172 22.92 -3.06 -13.17
CA LEU A 172 22.49 -2.55 -11.87
C LEU A 172 23.43 -1.45 -11.41
N GLY A 173 22.95 -0.60 -10.54
CA GLY A 173 23.79 0.41 -9.91
C GLY A 173 23.14 1.03 -8.70
N SER A 174 23.88 1.97 -8.11
CA SER A 174 23.40 2.71 -6.95
C SER A 174 23.90 4.14 -6.96
N VAL A 175 23.14 5.02 -6.32
CA VAL A 175 23.44 6.44 -6.20
C VAL A 175 23.01 6.94 -4.83
N LYS A 176 23.78 7.87 -4.27
CA LYS A 176 23.37 8.66 -3.12
C LYS A 176 23.07 10.08 -3.55
N SER A 177 22.32 10.79 -2.71
CA SER A 177 22.05 12.18 -2.95
C SER A 177 21.98 12.97 -1.66
N SER A 178 22.25 14.27 -1.75
CA SER A 178 22.09 15.18 -0.63
C SER A 178 20.62 15.58 -0.41
N VAL A 179 19.73 15.24 -1.34
CA VAL A 179 18.30 15.59 -1.27
C VAL A 179 17.39 14.43 -0.84
N PHE A 180 17.94 13.23 -0.68
CA PHE A 180 17.23 12.08 -0.13
C PHE A 180 18.11 11.24 0.79
N LEU A 181 17.49 10.43 1.64
CA LEU A 181 18.21 9.59 2.60
C LEU A 181 18.54 8.22 2.00
N GLY A 182 19.65 7.65 2.47
CA GLY A 182 20.10 6.32 2.11
C GLY A 182 20.68 6.24 0.69
N THR A 183 20.74 5.01 0.19
CA THR A 183 21.22 4.69 -1.15
C THR A 183 20.02 4.29 -1.99
N MET A 184 19.89 4.86 -3.18
CA MET A 184 18.92 4.44 -4.17
C MET A 184 19.57 3.44 -5.11
N GLU A 185 18.94 2.28 -5.27
CA GLU A 185 19.35 1.28 -6.26
C GLU A 185 18.59 1.50 -7.57
N PHE A 186 19.25 1.20 -8.68
CA PHE A 186 18.66 1.37 -10.00
C PHE A 186 19.04 0.22 -10.92
N LYS A 187 18.22 0.01 -11.95
CA LYS A 187 18.47 -0.94 -13.03
C LYS A 187 18.34 -0.27 -14.39
N PHE A 188 19.07 -0.79 -15.35
CA PHE A 188 19.04 -0.36 -16.75
C PHE A 188 19.11 -1.57 -17.67
N THR A 189 19.07 -1.36 -18.98
CA THR A 189 19.23 -2.40 -19.98
C THR A 189 20.13 -1.93 -21.11
N GLU A 190 20.74 -2.86 -21.82
CA GLU A 190 21.48 -2.57 -23.05
C GLU A 190 20.50 -2.30 -24.19
N LYS A 191 20.73 -1.20 -24.91
CA LYS A 191 20.03 -0.85 -26.15
C LYS A 191 20.49 -1.82 -27.25
N LYS A 192 19.54 -2.51 -27.86
CA LYS A 192 19.79 -3.43 -28.97
C LYS A 192 19.87 -2.70 -30.31
#